data_AF-K9P4A1-F1
#
_entry.id   AF-K9P4A1-F1
#
_cell.length_a   1.000
_cell.length_b   1.000
_cell.length_c   1.000
_cell.angle_alpha   90.00
_cell.angle_beta   90.00
_cell.angle_gamma   90.00
#
_symmetry.space_group_name_H-M   'P 1'
#
loop_
_entity.id
_entity.type
_entity.pdbx_description
1 polymer ?
#
loop_
_entity_poly.entity_id
_entity_poly.type
_entity_poly.pdbx_seq_one_letter_code
_entity_poly.pdbx_strand_id
1 'polypeptide(L)'
;MRRGRSRFAAALLAVLLLLGCWLAGPAAAVAGPVDWQEVEAGPEGRQWWDAGSLRFDREGRLSVLSRFQPAAAADAPEDARPPVGQLYVMQLDCDEELYRDTAVNGLPRWGAPWQPAAGDNLTIRVLHAACDAARRPQESDATA
;
A
#
# COMPACT_ATOMS: atom_id res chain seq x y z
N MET A 1 -39.56 25.91 -38.12
CA MET A 1 -38.25 26.37 -37.61
C MET A 1 -37.90 25.95 -36.16
N ARG A 2 -38.80 25.34 -35.35
CA ARG A 2 -38.49 24.96 -33.94
C ARG A 2 -37.63 23.69 -33.77
N ARG A 3 -37.68 22.70 -34.68
CA ARG A 3 -36.93 21.43 -34.58
C ARG A 3 -35.40 21.56 -34.66
N GLY A 4 -34.88 22.61 -35.31
CA GLY A 4 -33.44 22.86 -35.41
C GLY A 4 -32.84 23.33 -34.08
N ARG A 5 -33.48 24.28 -33.40
CA ARG A 5 -32.97 24.90 -32.17
C ARG A 5 -32.79 23.92 -31.00
N SER A 6 -33.68 22.93 -30.86
CA SER A 6 -33.51 21.88 -29.82
C SER A 6 -32.36 20.92 -30.09
N ARG A 7 -32.06 20.60 -31.35
CA ARG A 7 -30.94 19.70 -31.70
C ARG A 7 -29.60 20.39 -31.52
N PHE A 8 -29.53 21.68 -31.86
CA PHE A 8 -28.35 22.51 -31.59
C PHE A 8 -28.11 22.69 -30.08
N ALA A 9 -29.17 22.93 -29.30
CA ALA A 9 -29.05 23.06 -27.84
C ALA A 9 -28.56 21.75 -27.18
N ALA A 10 -29.08 20.59 -27.60
CA ALA A 10 -28.65 19.30 -27.09
C ALA A 10 -27.20 18.97 -27.48
N ALA A 11 -26.79 19.29 -28.71
CA ALA A 11 -25.41 19.11 -29.16
C ALA A 11 -24.44 20.02 -28.39
N LEU A 12 -24.82 21.28 -28.15
CA LEU A 12 -24.01 22.21 -27.38
C LEU A 12 -23.85 21.75 -25.92
N LEU A 13 -24.92 21.25 -25.32
CA LEU A 13 -24.89 20.70 -23.96
C LEU A 13 -23.99 19.46 -23.88
N ALA A 14 -24.06 18.56 -24.86
CA ALA A 14 -23.20 17.39 -24.91
C ALA A 14 -21.71 17.77 -25.07
N VAL A 15 -21.41 18.75 -25.92
CA VAL A 15 -20.04 19.27 -26.07
C VAL A 15 -19.54 19.92 -24.78
N LEU A 16 -20.38 20.70 -24.10
CA LEU A 16 -20.04 21.32 -22.82
C LEU A 16 -19.80 20.29 -21.71
N LEU A 17 -20.59 19.22 -21.66
CA LEU A 17 -20.39 18.12 -20.69
C LEU A 17 -19.11 17.34 -20.97
N LEU A 18 -18.83 17.05 -22.26
CA LEU A 18 -17.57 16.41 -22.65
C LEU A 18 -16.37 17.30 -22.31
N LEU A 19 -16.44 18.61 -22.60
CA LEU A 19 -15.38 19.55 -22.20
C LEU A 19 -15.20 19.57 -20.68
N GLY A 20 -16.31 19.61 -19.92
CA GLY A 20 -16.28 19.58 -18.46
C GLY A 20 -15.58 18.34 -17.90
N CYS A 21 -15.87 17.15 -18.46
CA CYS A 21 -15.19 15.92 -18.07
C CYS A 21 -13.70 15.89 -18.47
N TRP A 22 -13.32 16.54 -19.57
CA TRP A 22 -11.91 16.65 -19.97
C TRP A 22 -11.13 17.66 -19.13
N LEU A 23 -11.76 18.74 -18.65
CA LEU A 23 -11.12 19.73 -17.77
C LEU A 23 -11.09 19.28 -16.29
N ALA A 24 -11.98 18.37 -15.89
CA ALA A 24 -11.89 17.69 -14.61
C ALA A 24 -10.74 16.66 -14.67
N GLY A 25 -9.50 17.15 -14.59
CA GLY A 25 -8.31 16.31 -14.45
C GLY A 25 -8.45 15.33 -13.26
N PRO A 26 -7.62 14.28 -13.20
CA PRO A 26 -7.68 13.31 -12.11
C PRO A 26 -7.61 14.06 -10.78
N ALA A 27 -8.54 13.76 -9.88
CA ALA A 27 -8.53 14.33 -8.54
C ALA A 27 -7.14 14.08 -7.93
N ALA A 28 -6.52 15.13 -7.40
CA ALA A 28 -5.23 15.00 -6.74
C ALA A 28 -5.39 13.99 -5.60
N ALA A 29 -4.75 12.83 -5.74
CA ALA A 29 -4.69 11.85 -4.69
C ALA A 29 -3.81 12.43 -3.57
N VAL A 30 -4.44 12.86 -2.49
CA VAL A 30 -3.73 13.22 -1.28
C VAL A 30 -3.29 11.91 -0.63
N ALA A 31 -2.00 11.62 -0.65
CA ALA A 31 -1.46 10.53 0.16
C ALA A 31 -1.75 10.88 1.62
N GLY A 32 -2.48 9.99 2.31
CA GLY A 32 -2.71 10.16 3.74
C GLY A 32 -1.38 10.22 4.50
N PRO A 33 -1.36 10.80 5.72
CA PRO A 33 -0.19 10.73 6.57
C PRO A 33 0.20 9.25 6.79
N VAL A 34 1.49 8.95 6.65
CA VAL A 34 2.04 7.62 6.93
C VAL A 34 2.01 7.37 8.44
N ASP A 35 1.53 6.20 8.85
CA ASP A 35 1.42 5.76 10.24
C ASP A 35 2.30 4.53 10.47
N TRP A 36 3.61 4.78 10.62
CA TRP A 36 4.60 3.72 10.74
C TRP A 36 4.56 3.05 12.11
N GLN A 37 4.36 1.74 12.09
CA GLN A 37 4.35 0.86 13.24
C GLN A 37 5.58 -0.06 13.16
N GLU A 38 6.47 0.05 14.14
CA GLU A 38 7.67 -0.81 14.21
C GLU A 38 7.30 -2.20 14.73
N VAL A 39 7.86 -3.25 14.12
CA VAL A 39 7.88 -4.58 14.73
C VAL A 39 9.13 -4.76 15.56
N GLU A 40 9.14 -5.71 16.48
CA GLU A 40 10.33 -6.01 17.27
C GLU A 40 11.55 -6.23 16.34
N ALA A 41 12.62 -5.49 16.60
CA ALA A 41 13.85 -5.54 15.81
C ALA A 41 14.57 -6.90 15.95
N GLY A 42 15.49 -7.18 15.04
CA GLY A 42 16.29 -8.41 15.02
C GLY A 42 17.73 -8.16 14.57
N PRO A 43 18.58 -9.21 14.57
CA PRO A 43 19.98 -9.10 14.14
C PRO A 43 20.12 -8.66 12.67
N GLU A 44 19.12 -8.93 11.84
CA GLU A 44 19.00 -8.47 10.46
C GLU A 44 18.74 -6.96 10.33
N GLY A 45 18.16 -6.32 11.36
CA GLY A 45 17.82 -4.90 11.36
C GLY A 45 16.45 -4.59 11.97
N ARG A 46 15.77 -3.62 11.39
CA ARG A 46 14.47 -3.12 11.83
C ARG A 46 13.49 -3.10 10.67
N GLN A 47 12.20 -3.29 10.96
CA GLN A 47 11.15 -3.16 9.97
C GLN A 47 9.92 -2.43 10.54
N TRP A 48 9.29 -1.64 9.69
CA TRP A 48 8.03 -0.94 10.00
C TRP A 48 6.99 -1.29 8.95
N TRP A 49 5.71 -1.28 9.34
CA TRP A 49 4.56 -1.33 8.44
C TRP A 49 3.72 -0.06 8.60
N ASP A 50 3.06 0.38 7.53
CA ASP A 50 2.21 1.57 7.56
C ASP A 50 0.74 1.18 7.77
N ALA A 51 0.15 1.55 8.90
CA ALA A 51 -1.23 1.23 9.22
C ALA A 51 -2.24 1.89 8.27
N GLY A 52 -1.92 3.07 7.71
CA GLY A 52 -2.77 3.75 6.73
C GLY A 52 -2.82 3.06 5.36
N SER A 53 -1.87 2.14 5.10
CA SER A 53 -1.73 1.45 3.81
C SER A 53 -2.51 0.15 3.70
N LEU A 54 -3.08 -0.35 4.81
CA LEU A 54 -3.78 -1.64 4.86
C LEU A 54 -4.99 -1.65 3.93
N ARG A 55 -4.99 -2.55 2.94
CA ARG A 55 -6.09 -2.73 1.98
C ARG A 55 -6.23 -4.20 1.60
N PHE A 56 -7.41 -4.78 1.78
CA PHE A 56 -7.72 -6.09 1.20
C PHE A 56 -8.02 -5.97 -0.29
N ASP A 57 -7.54 -6.93 -1.08
CA ASP A 57 -8.00 -7.15 -2.45
C ASP A 57 -9.27 -8.03 -2.49
N ARG A 58 -9.74 -8.36 -3.70
CA ARG A 58 -10.97 -9.15 -3.89
C ARG A 58 -10.79 -10.62 -3.52
N GLU A 59 -9.56 -11.08 -3.54
CA GLU A 59 -9.14 -12.44 -3.20
C GLU A 59 -8.83 -12.58 -1.70
N GLY A 60 -9.06 -11.52 -0.91
CA GLY A 60 -8.85 -11.52 0.54
C GLY A 60 -7.39 -11.36 0.95
N ARG A 61 -6.49 -10.98 0.03
CA ARG A 61 -5.08 -10.72 0.36
C ARG A 61 -4.89 -9.31 0.86
N LEU A 62 -4.09 -9.15 1.91
CA LEU A 62 -3.82 -7.86 2.53
C LEU A 62 -2.61 -7.20 1.87
N SER A 63 -2.81 -6.01 1.30
CA SER A 63 -1.73 -5.13 0.86
C SER A 63 -1.26 -4.25 2.02
N VAL A 64 0.05 -4.12 2.20
CA VAL A 64 0.68 -3.24 3.21
C VAL A 64 1.98 -2.64 2.68
N LEU A 65 2.22 -1.38 2.99
CA LEU A 65 3.49 -0.70 2.78
C LEU A 65 4.42 -0.99 3.96
N SER A 66 5.63 -1.47 3.67
CA SER A 66 6.64 -1.83 4.65
C SER A 66 7.96 -1.12 4.37
N ARG A 67 8.73 -0.85 5.40
CA ARG A 67 10.07 -0.28 5.32
C ARG A 67 11.03 -1.17 6.08
N PHE A 68 12.08 -1.67 5.44
CA PHE A 68 13.19 -2.37 6.08
C PHE A 68 14.39 -1.45 6.21
N GLN A 69 15.08 -1.55 7.34
CA GLN A 69 16.37 -0.90 7.58
C GLN A 69 17.35 -1.97 8.06
N PRO A 70 18.37 -2.33 7.26
CA PRO A 70 19.35 -3.32 7.70
C PRO A 70 20.13 -2.83 8.92
N ALA A 71 20.59 -3.79 9.72
CA ALA A 71 21.52 -3.54 10.81
C ALA A 71 22.80 -2.86 10.28
N ALA A 72 23.42 -2.03 11.12
CA ALA A 72 24.74 -1.51 10.83
C ALA A 72 25.76 -2.67 10.78
N ALA A 73 26.80 -2.53 9.95
CA ALA A 73 27.89 -3.49 9.96
C ALA A 73 28.54 -3.50 11.37
N ALA A 74 28.95 -4.67 11.84
CA ALA A 74 29.47 -4.84 13.21
C ALA A 74 30.73 -4.02 13.50
N ASP A 75 31.48 -3.68 12.45
CA ASP A 75 32.72 -2.89 12.47
C ASP A 75 32.52 -1.44 11.98
N ALA A 76 31.27 -1.02 11.76
CA ALA A 76 30.98 0.34 11.34
C ALA A 76 31.39 1.35 12.44
N PRO A 77 32.06 2.45 12.09
CA PRO A 77 32.28 3.57 13.00
C PRO A 77 30.98 4.05 13.64
N GLU A 78 31.04 4.55 14.88
CA GLU A 78 29.84 5.02 15.61
C GLU A 78 29.12 6.18 14.90
N ASP A 79 29.86 6.99 14.14
CA ASP A 79 29.37 8.10 13.32
C ASP A 79 29.03 7.69 11.88
N ALA A 80 29.15 6.40 11.54
CA ALA A 80 28.82 5.92 10.22
C ALA A 80 27.34 6.14 9.92
N ARG A 81 27.07 6.66 8.71
CA ARG A 81 25.71 6.80 8.22
C ARG A 81 25.03 5.42 8.18
N PRO A 82 23.80 5.26 8.71
CA PRO A 82 23.06 4.02 8.59
C PRO A 82 22.94 3.59 7.12
N PRO A 83 22.94 2.28 6.82
CA PRO A 83 22.76 1.83 5.46
C PRO A 83 21.43 2.33 4.89
N VAL A 84 21.28 2.39 3.57
CA VAL A 84 20.03 2.83 2.97
C VAL A 84 18.96 1.74 3.16
N GLY A 85 17.85 2.08 3.80
CA GLY A 85 16.70 1.20 3.93
C GLY A 85 15.97 0.97 2.60
N GLN A 86 15.09 -0.03 2.58
CA GLN A 86 14.27 -0.39 1.42
C GLN A 86 12.79 -0.26 1.75
N LEU A 87 12.00 0.16 0.77
CA LEU A 87 10.55 0.27 0.85
C LEU A 87 9.90 -0.86 0.05
N TYR A 88 8.88 -1.51 0.59
CA TYR A 88 8.20 -2.65 -0.02
C TYR A 88 6.70 -2.40 -0.03
N VAL A 89 6.04 -2.68 -1.15
CA VAL A 89 4.61 -2.97 -1.14
C VAL A 89 4.49 -4.48 -1.06
N MET A 90 4.03 -4.96 0.09
CA MET A 90 3.86 -6.37 0.36
C MET A 90 2.40 -6.74 0.16
N GLN A 91 2.16 -7.94 -0.36
CA GLN A 91 0.88 -8.60 -0.29
C GLN A 91 1.00 -9.82 0.62
N LEU A 92 0.04 -9.96 1.54
CA LEU A 92 0.03 -10.95 2.60
C LEU A 92 -1.19 -11.87 2.43
N ASP A 93 -0.94 -13.15 2.65
CA ASP A 93 -1.94 -14.16 2.95
C ASP A 93 -1.96 -14.37 4.46
N CYS A 94 -3.00 -13.83 5.11
CA CYS A 94 -3.12 -13.88 6.56
C CYS A 94 -3.49 -15.27 7.11
N ASP A 95 -3.98 -16.17 6.25
CA ASP A 95 -4.43 -17.51 6.66
C ASP A 95 -3.31 -18.53 6.47
N GLU A 96 -2.57 -18.45 5.36
CA GLU A 96 -1.47 -19.39 5.04
C GLU A 96 -0.07 -18.87 5.42
N GLU A 97 0.01 -17.67 6.03
CA GLU A 97 1.28 -17.01 6.41
C GLU A 97 2.27 -16.86 5.24
N LEU A 98 1.74 -16.54 4.06
CA LEU A 98 2.53 -16.28 2.85
C LEU A 98 2.63 -14.79 2.58
N TYR A 99 3.73 -14.37 1.97
CA TYR A 99 3.91 -13.01 1.48
C TYR A 99 4.50 -12.97 0.08
N ARG A 100 4.34 -11.84 -0.59
CA ARG A 100 5.10 -11.47 -1.79
C ARG A 100 5.28 -9.97 -1.87
N ASP A 101 6.43 -9.53 -2.36
CA ASP A 101 6.67 -8.10 -2.62
C ASP A 101 6.19 -7.77 -4.03
N THR A 102 5.15 -6.95 -4.13
CA THR A 102 4.59 -6.49 -5.41
C THR A 102 5.28 -5.22 -5.92
N ALA A 103 6.00 -4.50 -5.05
CA ALA A 103 6.91 -3.43 -5.44
C ALA A 103 8.05 -3.27 -4.44
N VAL A 104 9.23 -2.82 -4.92
CA VAL A 104 10.39 -2.49 -4.09
C VAL A 104 10.96 -1.14 -4.51
N ASN A 105 11.10 -0.21 -3.57
CA ASN A 105 11.57 1.17 -3.81
C ASN A 105 10.83 1.87 -4.97
N GLY A 106 9.51 1.62 -5.07
CA GLY A 106 8.66 2.17 -6.12
C GLY A 106 8.71 1.44 -7.47
N LEU A 107 9.53 0.40 -7.62
CA LEU A 107 9.61 -0.42 -8.83
C LEU A 107 8.67 -1.64 -8.70
N PRO A 108 7.66 -1.79 -9.58
CA PRO A 108 6.76 -2.94 -9.56
C PRO A 108 7.48 -4.27 -9.81
N ARG A 109 7.06 -5.33 -9.12
CA ARG A 109 7.51 -6.72 -9.26
C ARG A 109 6.37 -7.61 -9.72
N TRP A 110 6.07 -7.53 -11.02
CA TRP A 110 5.00 -8.30 -11.65
C TRP A 110 5.24 -9.81 -11.48
N GLY A 111 4.20 -10.53 -11.04
CA GLY A 111 4.27 -11.98 -10.89
C GLY A 111 5.23 -12.46 -9.80
N ALA A 112 5.56 -11.62 -8.80
CA ALA A 112 6.35 -12.05 -7.66
C ALA A 112 5.74 -13.32 -7.01
N PRO A 113 6.55 -14.37 -6.77
CA PRO A 113 6.04 -15.61 -6.20
C PRO A 113 5.69 -15.41 -4.73
N TRP A 114 4.69 -16.17 -4.27
CA TRP A 114 4.40 -16.31 -2.85
C TRP A 114 5.54 -17.06 -2.15
N GLN A 115 5.89 -16.60 -0.96
CA GLN A 115 6.94 -17.15 -0.12
C GLN A 115 6.42 -17.31 1.31
N PRO A 116 6.81 -18.37 2.04
CA PRO A 116 6.52 -18.48 3.46
C PRO A 116 7.20 -17.37 4.26
N ALA A 117 6.46 -16.71 5.16
CA ALA A 117 7.02 -15.66 6.00
C ALA A 117 7.90 -16.21 7.14
N ALA A 118 7.66 -17.44 7.60
CA ALA A 118 8.35 -18.06 8.73
C ALA A 118 9.89 -18.17 8.59
N GLY A 119 10.44 -18.02 7.37
CA GLY A 119 11.89 -18.01 7.12
C GLY A 119 12.58 -16.67 7.41
N ASP A 120 11.82 -15.62 7.70
CA ASP A 120 12.31 -14.26 7.95
C ASP A 120 11.58 -13.65 9.16
N ASN A 121 12.32 -13.42 10.24
CA ASN A 121 11.77 -12.96 11.52
C ASN A 121 11.09 -11.59 11.42
N LEU A 122 11.65 -10.64 10.66
CA LEU A 122 11.02 -9.33 10.51
C LEU A 122 9.75 -9.44 9.67
N THR A 123 9.82 -10.20 8.57
CA THR A 123 8.70 -10.40 7.66
C THR A 123 7.52 -11.11 8.34
N ILE A 124 7.76 -12.18 9.11
CA ILE A 124 6.67 -12.87 9.84
C ILE A 124 6.04 -11.96 10.90
N ARG A 125 6.85 -11.15 11.59
CA ARG A 125 6.34 -10.19 12.58
C ARG A 125 5.49 -9.11 11.92
N VAL A 126 5.91 -8.59 10.75
CA VAL A 126 5.10 -7.66 9.95
C VAL A 126 3.80 -8.31 9.51
N LEU A 127 3.86 -9.55 9.02
CA LEU A 127 2.68 -10.29 8.58
C LEU A 127 1.65 -10.40 9.71
N HIS A 128 2.06 -10.90 10.88
CA HIS A 128 1.18 -11.05 12.03
C HIS A 128 0.62 -9.71 12.50
N ALA A 129 1.47 -8.70 12.69
CA ALA A 129 1.04 -7.39 13.18
C ALA A 129 0.06 -6.70 12.23
N ALA A 130 0.35 -6.70 10.92
CA ALA A 130 -0.52 -6.09 9.92
C ALA A 130 -1.84 -6.84 9.76
N CYS A 131 -1.82 -8.17 9.74
CA CYS A 131 -3.04 -8.99 9.66
C CYS A 131 -3.93 -8.81 10.89
N ASP A 132 -3.36 -8.75 12.09
CA ASP A 132 -4.11 -8.47 13.32
C ASP A 132 -4.71 -7.07 13.29
N ALA A 133 -3.94 -6.07 12.86
CA ALA A 133 -4.43 -4.71 12.74
C ALA A 133 -5.54 -4.56 11.69
N ALA A 134 -5.47 -5.30 10.58
CA ALA A 134 -6.48 -5.26 9.52
C ALA A 134 -7.81 -5.90 9.90
N ARG A 135 -7.79 -6.88 10.84
CA ARG A 135 -9.00 -7.56 11.32
C ARG A 135 -9.79 -6.77 12.36
N ARG A 136 -9.13 -5.96 13.19
CA ARG A 136 -9.78 -5.16 14.26
C ARG A 136 -10.80 -4.11 13.74
N PRO A 137 -10.59 -3.40 12.62
CA PRO A 137 -11.57 -2.46 12.06
C PRO A 137 -12.91 -3.09 11.64
N GLN A 138 -12.94 -4.39 11.29
CA GLN A 138 -14.20 -5.04 10.89
C GLN A 138 -15.17 -5.26 12.05
N GLU A 139 -14.70 -5.27 13.29
CA GLU A 139 -15.54 -5.58 14.46
C GLU A 139 -16.35 -4.37 14.94
N SER A 140 -15.88 -3.14 14.71
CA SER A 140 -16.61 -1.92 15.08
C SER A 140 -17.78 -1.61 14.14
N ASP A 141 -17.68 -1.98 12.86
CA ASP A 141 -18.73 -1.75 11.86
C ASP A 141 -19.80 -2.85 11.84
N ALA A 142 -19.53 -4.03 12.43
CA ALA A 142 -20.49 -5.14 12.55
C ALA A 142 -21.51 -4.95 13.70
N THR A 143 -21.34 -3.92 14.52
CA THR A 143 -22.18 -3.67 15.72
C THR A 143 -23.01 -2.38 15.61
N ALA A 144 -23.07 -1.76 14.42
CA ALA A 144 -23.81 -0.52 14.15
C ALA A 144 -25.08 -0.76 13.31
#